data_AF-A0A7H8HKV6-F1
#
_entry.id   AF-A0A7H8HKV6-F1
#
_cell.length_a   1.000
_cell.length_b   1.000
_cell.length_c   1.000
_cell.angle_alpha   90.00
_cell.angle_beta   90.00
_cell.angle_gamma   90.00
#
_symmetry.space_group_name_H-M   'P 1'
#
loop_
_entity.id
_entity.type
_entity.pdbx_description
1 polymer ?
#
loop_
_entity_poly.entity_id
_entity_poly.type
_entity_poly.pdbx_seq_one_letter_code
_entity_poly.pdbx_strand_id
1 'polypeptide(L)'
;MKPLGWWLRHLHELLESSMGQALDAESLTRRHWQVLNTITLGARTPEEVDAAMAPFVTGEGSMAPKVADLRARGWVGDDGALTTEGRAGHARVEARVQEFRAKAVEGIGDDDYRTTIRTLERCAANLEAA
;
A
#
# COMPACT_ATOMS: atom_id res chain seq x y z
N MET A 1 26.84 18.12 -0.75
CA MET A 1 25.91 17.27 0.02
C MET A 1 24.47 17.62 -0.39
N LYS A 2 23.60 16.65 -0.62
CA LYS A 2 22.18 16.92 -0.95
C LYS A 2 21.41 17.22 0.35
N PRO A 3 20.45 18.15 0.36
CA PRO A 3 19.68 18.48 1.56
C PRO A 3 18.67 17.36 1.91
N LEU A 4 18.20 17.34 3.17
CA LEU A 4 17.23 16.36 3.67
C LEU A 4 15.99 16.26 2.77
N GLY A 5 15.38 17.39 2.39
CA GLY A 5 14.19 17.40 1.55
C GLY A 5 14.38 16.76 0.16
N TRP A 6 15.61 16.82 -0.38
CA TRP A 6 15.93 16.15 -1.65
C TRP A 6 15.91 14.62 -1.48
N TRP A 7 16.55 14.11 -0.42
CA TRP A 7 16.56 12.67 -0.12
C TRP A 7 15.17 12.12 0.20
N LEU A 8 14.36 12.88 0.93
CA LEU A 8 12.98 12.50 1.24
C LEU A 8 12.14 12.34 -0.04
N ARG A 9 12.19 13.32 -0.94
CA ARG A 9 11.50 13.22 -2.22
C ARG A 9 12.03 12.06 -3.07
N HIS A 10 13.35 11.95 -3.19
CA HIS A 10 13.96 10.91 -4.04
C HIS A 10 13.64 9.49 -3.54
N LEU A 11 13.74 9.25 -2.23
CA LEU A 11 13.38 7.96 -1.64
C LEU A 11 11.89 7.68 -1.79
N HIS A 12 11.03 8.68 -1.59
CA HIS A 12 9.59 8.54 -1.82
C HIS A 12 9.28 8.13 -3.26
N GLU A 13 9.89 8.78 -4.26
CA GLU A 13 9.72 8.43 -5.68
C GLU A 13 10.17 7.00 -5.99
N LEU A 14 11.29 6.55 -5.42
CA LEU A 14 11.77 5.17 -5.56
C LEU A 14 10.84 4.14 -4.92
N LEU A 15 10.30 4.44 -3.74
CA LEU A 15 9.34 3.58 -3.04
C LEU A 15 8.02 3.47 -3.83
N GLU A 16 7.50 4.58 -4.36
CA GLU A 16 6.30 4.56 -5.18
C GLU A 16 6.52 3.82 -6.50
N SER A 17 7.66 4.01 -7.16
CA SER A 17 8.01 3.26 -8.38
C SER A 17 8.12 1.75 -8.11
N SER A 18 8.76 1.36 -7.00
CA SER A 18 8.90 -0.04 -6.61
C SER A 18 7.56 -0.68 -6.26
N MET A 19 6.67 0.06 -5.59
CA MET A 19 5.29 -0.37 -5.34
C MET A 19 4.53 -0.57 -6.65
N GLY A 20 4.64 0.36 -7.60
CA GLY A 20 4.02 0.24 -8.92
C GLY A 20 4.46 -1.04 -9.64
N GLN A 21 5.77 -1.27 -9.71
CA GLN A 21 6.34 -2.48 -10.34
C GLN A 21 5.85 -3.78 -9.69
N ALA A 22 5.74 -3.81 -8.36
CA ALA A 22 5.23 -4.98 -7.64
C ALA A 22 3.77 -5.31 -8.00
N LEU A 23 2.97 -4.29 -8.32
CA LEU A 23 1.55 -4.40 -8.65
C LEU A 23 1.31 -4.67 -10.14
N ASP A 24 2.12 -4.08 -11.01
CA ASP A 24 2.03 -4.22 -12.47
C ASP A 24 2.16 -5.69 -12.91
N ALA A 25 2.94 -6.49 -12.17
CA ALA A 25 3.09 -7.93 -12.40
C ALA A 25 1.76 -8.70 -12.38
N GLU A 26 0.74 -8.20 -11.66
CA GLU A 26 -0.62 -8.76 -11.63
C GLU A 26 -1.64 -7.80 -12.27
N SER A 27 -1.18 -6.79 -13.02
CA SER A 27 -2.02 -5.72 -13.60
C SER A 27 -2.91 -5.03 -12.56
N LEU A 28 -2.38 -4.82 -11.36
CA LEU A 28 -3.09 -4.17 -10.26
C LEU A 28 -2.65 -2.71 -10.14
N THR A 29 -3.51 -1.91 -9.52
CA THR A 29 -3.17 -0.53 -9.14
C THR A 29 -3.01 -0.47 -7.63
N ARG A 30 -2.46 0.62 -7.11
CA ARG A 30 -2.36 0.84 -5.66
C ARG A 30 -3.72 0.73 -4.96
N ARG A 31 -4.80 1.16 -5.62
CA ARG A 31 -6.17 1.08 -5.08
C ARG A 31 -6.67 -0.36 -5.05
N HIS A 32 -6.37 -1.17 -6.07
CA HIS A 32 -6.65 -2.61 -5.99
C HIS A 32 -5.97 -3.26 -4.79
N TRP A 33 -4.70 -2.92 -4.52
CA TRP A 33 -3.98 -3.45 -3.37
C TRP A 33 -4.59 -3.03 -2.03
N GLN A 34 -4.95 -1.76 -1.89
CA GLN A 34 -5.62 -1.27 -0.68
C GLN A 34 -6.98 -1.98 -0.47
N VAL A 35 -7.77 -2.13 -1.52
CA VAL A 35 -9.05 -2.85 -1.47
C VAL A 35 -8.86 -4.33 -1.08
N LEU A 36 -7.86 -5.02 -1.65
CA LEU A 36 -7.55 -6.40 -1.27
C LEU A 36 -7.19 -6.50 0.21
N ASN A 37 -6.35 -5.60 0.73
CA ASN A 37 -6.00 -5.59 2.16
C ASN A 37 -7.21 -5.32 3.04
N THR A 38 -8.10 -4.40 2.65
CA THR A 38 -9.34 -4.11 3.37
C THR A 38 -10.27 -5.32 3.43
N ILE A 39 -10.38 -6.09 2.33
CA ILE A 39 -11.15 -7.34 2.29
C ILE A 39 -10.50 -8.41 3.20
N THR A 40 -9.17 -8.53 3.17
CA THR A 40 -8.42 -9.41 4.08
C THR A 40 -8.67 -9.08 5.55
N LEU A 41 -8.81 -7.79 5.88
CA LEU A 41 -9.11 -7.31 7.23
C LEU A 41 -10.56 -7.51 7.67
N GLY A 42 -11.47 -7.88 6.76
CA GLY A 42 -12.82 -8.30 7.11
C GLY A 42 -13.95 -7.66 6.31
N ALA A 43 -13.68 -6.66 5.46
CA ALA A 43 -14.73 -6.10 4.61
C ALA A 43 -15.26 -7.15 3.62
N ARG A 44 -16.58 -7.14 3.40
CA ARG A 44 -17.32 -8.05 2.51
C ARG A 44 -18.16 -7.31 1.49
N THR A 45 -18.56 -6.07 1.76
CA THR A 45 -19.33 -5.27 0.79
C THR A 45 -18.54 -4.08 0.25
N PRO A 46 -18.87 -3.57 -0.95
CA PRO A 46 -18.29 -2.32 -1.46
C PRO A 46 -18.45 -1.14 -0.49
N GLU A 47 -19.57 -1.05 0.22
CA GLU A 47 -19.85 0.00 1.19
C GLU A 47 -18.95 -0.10 2.42
N GLU A 48 -18.66 -1.31 2.90
CA GLU A 48 -17.70 -1.54 3.98
C GLU A 48 -16.27 -1.19 3.53
N VAL A 49 -15.91 -1.51 2.28
CA VAL A 49 -14.63 -1.10 1.70
C VAL A 49 -14.55 0.42 1.61
N ASP A 50 -15.60 1.08 1.14
CA ASP A 50 -15.67 2.55 1.04
C ASP A 50 -15.60 3.21 2.41
N ALA A 51 -16.28 2.66 3.42
CA ALA A 51 -16.23 3.16 4.78
C ALA A 51 -14.81 3.04 5.37
N ALA A 52 -14.15 1.90 5.17
CA ALA A 52 -12.77 1.68 5.60
C ALA A 52 -11.76 2.56 4.83
N MET A 53 -12.12 2.97 3.61
CA MET A 53 -11.29 3.81 2.74
C MET A 53 -11.83 5.25 2.59
N ALA A 54 -12.65 5.73 3.53
CA ALA A 54 -13.38 7.00 3.42
C ALA A 54 -12.52 8.23 3.02
N PRO A 55 -11.27 8.40 3.50
CA PRO A 55 -10.40 9.49 3.05
C PRO A 55 -10.11 9.47 1.54
N PHE A 56 -9.99 8.28 0.95
CA PHE A 56 -9.75 8.12 -0.49
C PHE A 56 -11.04 8.30 -1.30
N VAL A 57 -12.18 7.86 -0.76
CA VAL A 57 -13.48 7.99 -1.43
C VAL A 57 -13.85 9.44 -1.69
N THR A 58 -13.56 10.34 -0.74
CA THR A 58 -13.81 11.78 -0.89
C THR A 58 -13.11 12.39 -2.12
N GLY A 59 -11.93 11.88 -2.50
CA GLY A 59 -11.15 12.40 -3.62
C GLY A 59 -11.32 11.64 -4.94
N GLU A 60 -11.53 10.32 -4.88
CA GLU A 60 -11.50 9.43 -6.05
C GLU A 60 -12.87 8.80 -6.39
N GLY A 61 -13.87 8.96 -5.52
CA GLY A 61 -15.15 8.26 -5.61
C GLY A 61 -15.13 6.87 -4.99
N SER A 62 -16.21 6.12 -5.17
CA SER A 62 -16.36 4.77 -4.61
C SER A 62 -15.28 3.79 -5.11
N MET A 63 -14.87 2.87 -4.26
CA MET A 63 -13.99 1.73 -4.55
C MET A 63 -14.75 0.55 -5.16
N ALA A 64 -16.09 0.62 -5.30
CA ALA A 64 -16.90 -0.41 -5.94
C ALA A 64 -16.37 -0.86 -7.32
N PRO A 65 -15.85 0.01 -8.22
CA PRO A 65 -15.25 -0.43 -9.47
C PRO A 65 -14.03 -1.34 -9.29
N LYS A 66 -13.24 -1.13 -8.23
CA LYS A 66 -12.07 -1.97 -7.90
C LYS A 66 -12.50 -3.32 -7.35
N VAL A 67 -13.54 -3.35 -6.51
CA VAL A 67 -14.15 -4.61 -6.05
C VAL A 67 -14.73 -5.39 -7.23
N ALA A 68 -15.41 -4.71 -8.17
CA ALA A 68 -15.96 -5.33 -9.37
C ALA A 68 -14.88 -5.92 -10.29
N ASP A 69 -13.77 -5.20 -10.50
CA ASP A 69 -12.62 -5.72 -11.27
C ASP A 69 -12.02 -6.98 -10.61
N LEU A 70 -11.84 -6.97 -9.29
CA LEU A 70 -11.33 -8.13 -8.55
C LEU A 70 -12.31 -9.32 -8.57
N ARG A 71 -13.61 -9.08 -8.59
CA ARG A 71 -14.63 -10.13 -8.82
C ARG A 71 -14.55 -10.69 -10.24
N ALA A 72 -14.41 -9.82 -11.25
CA ALA A 72 -14.27 -10.24 -12.65
C ALA A 72 -13.01 -11.09 -12.88
N ARG A 73 -11.94 -10.86 -12.11
CA ARG A 73 -10.73 -11.69 -12.09
C ARG A 73 -10.89 -13.01 -11.33
N GLY A 74 -12.02 -13.24 -10.67
CA GLY A 74 -12.23 -14.41 -9.80
C GLY A 74 -11.47 -14.34 -8.48
N TRP A 75 -10.93 -13.18 -8.09
CA TRP A 75 -10.16 -13.02 -6.85
C TRP A 75 -11.05 -12.76 -5.64
N VAL A 76 -12.21 -12.14 -5.86
CA VAL A 76 -13.23 -11.90 -4.84
C VAL A 76 -14.49 -12.66 -5.21
N GLY A 77 -15.07 -13.38 -4.27
CA GLY A 77 -16.32 -14.13 -4.45
C GLY A 77 -17.56 -13.26 -4.34
N ASP A 78 -18.73 -13.88 -4.57
CA ASP A 78 -20.03 -13.24 -4.40
C ASP A 78 -20.30 -12.87 -2.93
N ASP A 79 -19.73 -13.64 -1.99
CA ASP A 79 -19.74 -13.37 -0.55
C ASP A 79 -18.80 -12.23 -0.14
N GLY A 80 -18.07 -11.65 -1.10
CA GLY A 80 -17.13 -10.56 -0.87
C GLY A 80 -15.82 -10.97 -0.22
N ALA A 81 -15.61 -12.26 0.05
CA ALA A 81 -14.34 -12.76 0.56
C ALA A 81 -13.37 -13.03 -0.60
N LEU A 82 -12.07 -13.12 -0.26
CA LEU A 82 -11.08 -13.61 -1.21
C LEU A 82 -11.37 -15.08 -1.56
N THR A 83 -11.30 -15.41 -2.84
CA THR A 83 -11.31 -16.81 -3.30
C THR A 83 -9.95 -17.47 -3.02
N THR A 84 -9.82 -18.76 -3.32
CA THR A 84 -8.52 -19.44 -3.26
C THR A 84 -7.52 -18.81 -4.22
N GLU A 85 -7.96 -18.45 -5.42
CA GLU A 85 -7.12 -17.76 -6.40
C GLU A 85 -6.77 -16.35 -5.94
N GLY A 86 -7.73 -15.60 -5.39
CA GLY A 86 -7.50 -14.27 -4.84
C GLY A 86 -6.51 -14.25 -3.69
N ARG A 87 -6.58 -15.24 -2.78
CA ARG A 87 -5.56 -15.41 -1.73
C ARG A 87 -4.18 -15.69 -2.29
N ALA A 88 -4.09 -16.55 -3.31
CA ALA A 88 -2.81 -16.85 -3.96
C ALA A 88 -2.24 -15.61 -4.68
N GLY A 89 -3.09 -14.84 -5.37
CA GLY A 89 -2.72 -13.57 -6.00
C GLY A 89 -2.26 -12.53 -4.99
N HIS A 90 -3.04 -12.33 -3.92
CA HIS A 90 -2.69 -11.45 -2.81
C HIS A 90 -1.33 -11.82 -2.20
N ALA A 91 -1.07 -13.10 -1.92
CA ALA A 91 0.20 -13.56 -1.38
C ALA A 91 1.40 -13.31 -2.33
N ARG A 92 1.22 -13.45 -3.65
CA ARG A 92 2.27 -13.12 -4.63
C ARG A 92 2.60 -11.62 -4.64
N VAL A 93 1.59 -10.76 -4.55
CA VAL A 93 1.78 -9.31 -4.46
C VAL A 93 2.43 -8.94 -3.13
N GLU A 94 1.94 -9.48 -2.02
CA GLU A 94 2.50 -9.30 -0.68
C GLU A 94 4.00 -9.63 -0.69
N ALA A 95 4.39 -10.79 -1.24
CA ALA A 95 5.79 -11.21 -1.30
C ALA A 95 6.67 -10.17 -2.03
N ARG A 96 6.23 -9.67 -3.19
CA ARG A 96 6.95 -8.63 -3.95
C ARG A 96 7.03 -7.30 -3.18
N VAL A 97 5.96 -6.94 -2.48
CA VAL A 97 5.93 -5.74 -1.62
C VAL A 97 6.92 -5.86 -0.47
N GLN A 98 6.96 -7.01 0.19
CA GLN A 98 7.92 -7.27 1.27
C GLN A 98 9.36 -7.30 0.76
N GLU A 99 9.60 -7.86 -0.42
CA GLU A 99 10.92 -7.92 -1.04
C GLU A 99 11.52 -6.52 -1.27
N PHE A 100 10.78 -5.60 -1.93
CA PHE A 100 11.33 -4.27 -2.17
C PHE A 100 11.48 -3.46 -0.88
N ARG A 101 10.60 -3.68 0.12
CA ARG A 101 10.71 -3.04 1.44
C ARG A 101 11.95 -3.51 2.18
N ALA A 102 12.25 -4.81 2.14
CA ALA A 102 13.48 -5.37 2.71
C ALA A 102 14.70 -4.76 2.02
N LYS A 103 14.68 -4.65 0.69
CA LYS A 103 15.75 -4.02 -0.08
C LYS A 103 15.97 -2.54 0.26
N ALA A 104 14.90 -1.81 0.57
CA ALA A 104 14.98 -0.38 0.93
C ALA A 104 15.77 -0.13 2.22
N VAL A 105 15.89 -1.14 3.09
CA VAL A 105 16.61 -1.06 4.38
C VAL A 105 17.78 -2.03 4.47
N GLU A 106 18.13 -2.69 3.37
CA GLU A 106 19.21 -3.67 3.32
C GLU A 106 20.55 -3.03 3.74
N GLY A 107 21.26 -3.69 4.67
CA GLY A 107 22.52 -3.19 5.21
C GLY A 107 22.39 -2.06 6.23
N ILE A 108 21.18 -1.66 6.62
CA ILE A 108 20.94 -0.70 7.70
C ILE A 108 20.75 -1.47 9.00
N GLY A 109 21.56 -1.17 10.02
CA GLY A 109 21.39 -1.75 11.35
C GLY A 109 20.13 -1.22 12.06
N ASP A 110 19.53 -2.02 12.94
CA ASP A 110 18.30 -1.66 13.65
C ASP A 110 18.39 -0.34 14.43
N ASP A 111 19.56 -0.05 15.03
CA ASP A 111 19.81 1.20 15.77
C ASP A 111 19.82 2.42 14.85
N ASP A 112 20.43 2.30 13.66
CA ASP A 112 20.50 3.36 12.66
C ASP A 112 19.12 3.61 12.04
N TYR A 113 18.37 2.53 11.75
CA TYR A 113 17.00 2.62 11.28
C TYR A 113 16.11 3.35 12.30
N ARG A 114 16.14 2.92 13.57
CA ARG A 114 15.40 3.58 14.66
C ARG A 114 15.80 5.04 14.84
N THR A 115 17.08 5.36 14.71
CA THR A 115 17.58 6.75 14.81
C THR A 115 17.06 7.60 13.65
N THR A 116 17.02 7.05 12.44
CA THR A 116 16.48 7.73 11.26
C THR A 116 15.00 8.04 11.44
N ILE A 117 14.19 7.05 11.84
CA ILE A 117 12.76 7.25 12.07
C ILE A 117 12.50 8.33 13.13
N ARG A 118 13.16 8.26 14.30
CA ARG A 118 13.02 9.30 15.34
C ARG A 118 13.39 10.70 14.85
N THR A 119 14.39 10.80 13.99
CA THR A 119 14.81 12.09 13.40
C THR A 119 13.71 12.64 12.50
N LEU A 120 13.12 11.80 11.65
CA LEU A 120 12.01 12.19 10.77
C LEU A 120 10.75 12.57 11.54
N GLU A 121 10.39 11.80 12.57
CA GLU A 121 9.27 12.10 13.47
C GLU A 121 9.45 13.48 14.13
N ARG A 122 10.65 13.77 14.63
CA ARG A 122 10.95 15.09 15.23
C ARG A 122 10.82 16.22 14.20
N CYS A 123 11.30 16.00 12.97
CA CYS A 123 11.15 16.98 11.90
C CYS A 123 9.68 17.26 11.58
N ALA A 124 8.85 16.22 11.48
CA ALA A 124 7.41 16.35 11.25
C ALA A 124 6.72 17.12 12.39
N ALA A 125 6.97 16.72 13.64
CA ALA A 125 6.37 17.38 14.80
C ALA A 125 6.74 18.87 14.90
N ASN A 126 7.97 19.25 14.53
CA ASN A 126 8.37 20.66 14.49
C ASN A 126 7.59 21.48 13.44
N LEU A 127 7.17 20.86 12.32
CA LEU A 127 6.42 21.51 11.25
C LEU A 127 4.92 21.55 11.53
N GLU A 128 4.37 20.54 12.22
CA GLU A 128 2.95 20.50 12.61
C GLU A 128 2.63 21.50 13.74
N ALA A 129 3.62 21.84 14.56
CA ALA A 129 3.49 22.82 15.64
C ALA A 129 3.70 24.28 15.20
N ALA A 130 4.10 24.51 13.94
CA ALA A 130 4.37 25.83 13.36
C ALA A 130 3.15 26.39 12.63
#